data_AF-A0A7T8GRV0-F1
#
_entry.id   AF-A0A7T8GRV0-F1
#
_cell.length_a   1.000
_cell.length_b   1.000
_cell.length_c   1.000
_cell.angle_alpha   90.00
_cell.angle_beta   90.00
_cell.angle_gamma   90.00
#
_symmetry.space_group_name_H-M   'P 1'
#
loop_
_entity.id
_entity.type
_entity.pdbx_description
1 polymer ?
#
loop_
_entity_poly.entity_id
_entity_poly.type
_entity_poly.pdbx_seq_one_letter_code
_entity_poly.pdbx_strand_id
1 'polypeptide(L)'
;GRLWMDVGQPRDFLEGMVLYLGSLKEKSDPRLEPSPSLSASTSLVGSVLIDPSAKIGSDCIIGPDVVIGPHVVIEDGVRIRRSTLLKGSKIRSHSWLECCIIGWKCTVGKW
;
A
#
# COMPACT_ATOMS: atom_id res chain seq x y z
N GLY A 1 9.87 20.61 3.80
CA GLY A 1 8.66 21.36 3.41
C GLY A 1 7.56 21.19 4.44
N ARG A 2 6.67 22.18 4.58
CA ARG A 2 5.39 22.00 5.28
C ARG A 2 4.48 21.16 4.38
N LEU A 3 3.96 20.04 4.89
CA LEU A 3 2.97 19.21 4.21
C LEU A 3 1.60 19.51 4.84
N TRP A 4 0.66 20.01 4.04
CA TRP A 4 -0.71 20.25 4.46
C TRP A 4 -1.65 20.12 3.26
N MET A 5 -2.79 19.47 3.46
CA MET A 5 -3.86 19.33 2.48
C MET A 5 -5.18 19.14 3.24
N ASP A 6 -6.26 19.73 2.74
CA ASP A 6 -7.60 19.46 3.24
C ASP A 6 -8.13 18.13 2.68
N VAL A 7 -8.77 17.31 3.51
CA VAL A 7 -9.29 15.98 3.13
C VAL A 7 -10.77 15.92 3.46
N GLY A 8 -11.61 16.20 2.46
CA GLY A 8 -13.07 16.21 2.61
C GLY A 8 -13.78 15.03 1.95
N GLN A 9 -13.16 14.44 0.91
CA GLN A 9 -13.72 13.36 0.12
C GLN A 9 -12.76 12.16 0.04
N PRO A 10 -13.27 10.94 -0.27
CA PRO A 10 -12.41 9.77 -0.46
C PRO A 10 -11.30 9.95 -1.50
N ARG A 11 -11.54 10.73 -2.56
CA ARG A 11 -10.51 11.05 -3.56
C ARG A 11 -9.37 11.89 -2.97
N ASP A 12 -9.71 12.89 -2.16
CA ASP A 12 -8.74 13.76 -1.48
C ASP A 12 -7.84 12.97 -0.54
N PHE A 13 -8.37 11.91 0.09
CA PHE A 13 -7.56 11.01 0.90
C PHE A 13 -6.44 10.35 0.07
N LEU A 14 -6.75 9.84 -1.12
CA LEU A 14 -5.75 9.22 -2.00
C LEU A 14 -4.73 10.25 -2.51
N GLU A 15 -5.16 11.48 -2.75
CA GLU A 15 -4.27 12.58 -3.11
C GLU A 15 -3.34 12.95 -1.95
N GLY A 16 -3.87 13.11 -0.75
CA GLY A 16 -3.10 13.35 0.47
C GLY A 16 -2.11 12.22 0.77
N MET A 17 -2.49 10.97 0.52
CA MET A 17 -1.59 9.81 0.62
C MET A 17 -0.41 9.92 -0.36
N VAL A 18 -0.66 10.26 -1.63
CA VAL A 18 0.40 10.45 -2.63
C VAL A 18 1.33 11.59 -2.20
N LEU A 19 0.80 12.72 -1.74
CA LEU A 19 1.61 13.83 -1.23
C LEU A 19 2.44 13.42 0.00
N TYR A 20 1.85 12.65 0.91
CA TYR A 20 2.56 12.13 2.09
C TYR A 20 3.73 11.25 1.69
N LEU A 21 3.51 10.24 0.83
CA LEU A 21 4.54 9.35 0.32
C LEU A 21 5.63 10.11 -0.45
N GLY A 22 5.24 11.10 -1.26
CA GLY A 22 6.18 12.01 -1.92
C GLY A 22 7.08 12.75 -0.92
N SER A 23 6.49 13.29 0.15
CA SER A 23 7.25 13.98 1.20
C SER A 23 8.20 13.07 1.97
N LEU A 24 7.85 11.79 2.15
CA LEU A 24 8.74 10.79 2.76
C LEU A 24 9.90 10.47 1.83
N LYS A 25 9.63 10.33 0.53
CA LYS A 25 10.66 10.10 -0.49
C LYS A 25 11.65 11.26 -0.59
N GLU A 26 11.16 12.51 -0.59
CA GLU A 26 12.02 13.70 -0.56
C GLU A 26 12.97 13.73 0.65
N LYS A 27 12.51 13.19 1.78
CA LYS A 27 13.28 13.12 3.03
C LYS A 27 14.17 11.88 3.12
N SER A 28 14.15 11.00 2.11
CA SER A 28 14.80 9.68 2.16
C SER A 28 14.41 8.91 3.44
N ASP A 29 13.11 8.92 3.77
CA ASP A 29 12.61 8.29 5.00
C ASP A 29 12.80 6.76 4.94
N PRO A 30 13.45 6.15 5.94
CA PRO A 30 13.77 4.72 5.92
C PRO A 30 12.54 3.81 5.93
N ARG A 31 11.34 4.34 6.23
CA ARG A 31 10.10 3.55 6.18
C ARG A 31 9.65 3.22 4.75
N LEU A 32 10.21 3.88 3.75
CA LEU A 32 9.98 3.52 2.34
C LEU A 32 10.93 2.44 1.83
N GLU A 33 11.91 2.02 2.65
CA GLU A 33 12.80 0.92 2.29
C GLU A 33 12.03 -0.42 2.28
N PRO A 34 12.41 -1.37 1.41
CA PRO A 34 11.76 -2.67 1.33
C PRO A 34 11.80 -3.41 2.67
N SER A 35 10.67 -4.01 3.06
CA SER A 35 10.64 -4.89 4.24
C SER A 35 11.51 -6.13 4.00
N PRO A 36 12.37 -6.54 4.96
CA PRO A 36 13.20 -7.74 4.80
C PRO A 36 12.39 -9.05 4.70
N SER A 37 11.09 -9.02 5.03
CA SER A 37 10.18 -10.17 4.93
C SER A 37 9.53 -10.36 3.55
N LEU A 38 9.86 -9.52 2.56
CA LEU A 38 9.27 -9.57 1.23
C LEU A 38 9.83 -10.75 0.42
N SER A 39 8.96 -11.49 -0.28
CA SER A 39 9.38 -12.55 -1.20
C SER A 39 10.26 -11.99 -2.32
N ALA A 40 11.29 -12.74 -2.72
CA ALA A 40 12.21 -12.35 -3.80
C ALA A 40 11.52 -12.18 -5.16
N SER A 41 10.35 -12.79 -5.37
CA SER A 41 9.58 -12.61 -6.61
C SER A 41 8.58 -11.44 -6.56
N THR A 42 8.42 -10.80 -5.40
CA THR A 42 7.55 -9.63 -5.23
C THR A 42 8.32 -8.34 -5.52
N SER A 43 7.74 -7.49 -6.36
CA SER A 43 8.33 -6.23 -6.81
C SER A 43 7.61 -5.03 -6.19
N LEU A 44 8.38 -4.10 -5.62
CA LEU A 44 7.91 -2.78 -5.19
C LEU A 44 8.26 -1.75 -6.26
N VAL A 45 7.28 -0.92 -6.64
CA VAL A 45 7.42 0.11 -7.68
C VAL A 45 7.17 1.48 -7.07
N GLY A 46 8.16 2.37 -7.13
CA GLY A 46 8.02 3.74 -6.63
C GLY A 46 7.85 3.80 -5.11
N SER A 47 7.02 4.74 -4.62
CA SER A 47 6.82 4.94 -3.18
C SER A 47 5.81 3.94 -2.62
N VAL A 48 6.27 3.03 -1.77
CA VAL A 48 5.42 2.07 -1.07
C VAL A 48 5.76 2.11 0.41
N LEU A 49 4.75 2.30 1.25
CA LEU A 49 4.88 2.26 2.70
C LEU A 49 4.22 0.99 3.22
N ILE A 50 4.99 0.14 3.91
CA ILE A 50 4.52 -1.16 4.39
C ILE A 50 4.72 -1.22 5.90
N ASP A 51 3.65 -1.48 6.64
CA ASP A 51 3.77 -1.78 8.06
C ASP A 51 4.52 -3.12 8.26
N PRO A 52 5.49 -3.20 9.19
CA PRO A 52 6.29 -4.41 9.39
C PRO A 52 5.48 -5.67 9.75
N SER A 53 4.26 -5.51 10.27
CA SER A 53 3.39 -6.64 10.62
C SER A 53 2.56 -7.17 9.45
N ALA A 54 2.60 -6.51 8.29
CA ALA A 54 1.94 -6.97 7.08
C ALA A 54 2.61 -8.24 6.52
N LYS A 55 1.81 -9.08 5.88
CA LYS A 55 2.26 -10.30 5.22
C LYS A 55 1.92 -10.21 3.75
N ILE A 56 2.90 -10.39 2.89
CA ILE A 56 2.77 -10.26 1.45
C ILE A 56 3.26 -11.56 0.81
N GLY A 57 2.41 -12.13 -0.06
CA GLY A 57 2.70 -13.32 -0.82
C GLY A 57 3.77 -13.12 -1.88
N SER A 58 3.94 -14.16 -2.69
CA SER A 58 4.86 -14.16 -3.84
C SER A 58 4.22 -13.52 -5.06
N ASP A 59 5.06 -13.15 -6.02
CA ASP A 59 4.67 -12.67 -7.36
C ASP A 59 3.76 -11.44 -7.35
N CYS A 60 3.80 -10.65 -6.27
CA CYS A 60 3.01 -9.43 -6.16
C CYS A 60 3.72 -8.27 -6.85
N ILE A 61 2.93 -7.32 -7.36
CA ILE A 61 3.44 -6.03 -7.85
C ILE A 61 2.72 -4.94 -7.06
N ILE A 62 3.49 -4.21 -6.26
CA ILE A 62 2.93 -3.19 -5.36
C ILE A 62 3.54 -1.84 -5.72
N GLY A 63 2.66 -0.89 -6.06
CA GLY A 63 3.01 0.49 -6.37
C GLY A 63 2.72 0.91 -7.81
N PRO A 64 2.92 2.20 -8.13
CA PRO A 64 3.32 3.27 -7.20
C PRO A 64 2.22 3.71 -6.23
N ASP A 65 2.64 4.41 -5.18
CA ASP A 65 1.82 5.14 -4.21
C ASP A 65 0.88 4.25 -3.42
N VAL A 66 1.45 3.29 -2.69
CA VAL A 66 0.66 2.33 -1.91
C VAL A 66 1.02 2.40 -0.43
N VAL A 67 -0.01 2.34 0.41
CA VAL A 67 0.13 2.18 1.87
C VAL A 67 -0.49 0.86 2.30
N ILE A 68 0.31 0.01 2.93
CA ILE A 68 -0.11 -1.27 3.52
C ILE A 68 -0.09 -1.12 5.03
N GLY A 69 -1.27 -1.12 5.66
CA GLY A 69 -1.42 -0.95 7.09
C GLY A 69 -1.11 -2.20 7.93
N PRO A 70 -1.19 -2.08 9.27
CA PRO A 70 -0.86 -3.17 10.19
C PRO A 70 -1.68 -4.44 9.98
N HIS A 71 -1.04 -5.60 10.05
CA HIS A 71 -1.64 -6.94 9.94
C HIS A 71 -2.44 -7.16 8.65
N VAL A 72 -2.20 -6.37 7.60
CA VAL A 72 -2.77 -6.63 6.28
C VAL A 72 -2.15 -7.91 5.72
N VAL A 73 -2.98 -8.72 5.07
CA VAL A 73 -2.54 -9.95 4.38
C VAL A 73 -2.82 -9.80 2.90
N ILE A 74 -1.77 -9.82 2.09
CA ILE A 74 -1.83 -9.85 0.64
C ILE A 74 -1.40 -11.25 0.21
N GLU A 75 -2.30 -11.98 -0.46
CA GLU A 75 -1.99 -13.30 -1.02
C GLU A 75 -1.28 -13.17 -2.39
N ASP A 76 -0.86 -14.31 -2.96
CA ASP A 76 0.02 -14.34 -4.12
C ASP A 76 -0.55 -13.67 -5.38
N GLY A 77 0.33 -13.10 -6.21
CA GLY A 77 -0.04 -12.58 -7.53
C GLY A 77 -0.90 -11.31 -7.53
N VAL A 78 -1.09 -10.67 -6.37
CA VAL A 78 -1.89 -9.45 -6.23
C VAL A 78 -1.16 -8.25 -6.82
N ARG A 79 -1.92 -7.35 -7.45
CA ARG A 79 -1.42 -6.11 -8.04
C ARG A 79 -2.12 -4.91 -7.40
N ILE A 80 -1.34 -3.96 -6.88
CA ILE A 80 -1.88 -2.81 -6.14
C ILE A 80 -1.22 -1.53 -6.64
N ARG A 81 -2.02 -0.52 -6.96
CA ARG A 81 -1.55 0.82 -7.35
C ARG A 81 -2.41 1.90 -6.72
N ARG A 82 -1.78 3.02 -6.31
CA ARG A 82 -2.45 4.23 -5.82
C ARG A 82 -3.58 3.92 -4.83
N SER A 83 -3.30 3.08 -3.84
CA SER A 83 -4.32 2.53 -2.95
C SER A 83 -3.81 2.44 -1.51
N THR A 84 -4.74 2.52 -0.56
CA THR A 84 -4.47 2.25 0.86
C THR A 84 -5.21 1.02 1.34
N LEU A 85 -4.55 0.20 2.15
CA LEU A 85 -5.13 -0.96 2.79
C LEU A 85 -5.06 -0.78 4.29
N LEU A 86 -6.23 -0.61 4.93
CA LEU A 86 -6.32 -0.36 6.36
C LEU A 86 -6.20 -1.66 7.17
N LYS A 87 -5.90 -1.49 8.46
CA LYS A 87 -5.47 -2.56 9.37
C LYS A 87 -6.34 -3.82 9.29
N GLY A 88 -5.68 -4.97 9.20
CA GLY A 88 -6.29 -6.30 9.24
C GLY A 88 -7.10 -6.67 8.01
N SER A 89 -7.05 -5.88 6.93
CA SER A 89 -7.70 -6.27 5.67
C SER A 89 -6.95 -7.41 4.97
N LYS A 90 -7.67 -8.17 4.14
CA LYS A 90 -7.11 -9.29 3.38
C LYS A 90 -7.45 -9.16 1.90
N ILE A 91 -6.43 -9.24 1.05
CA ILE A 91 -6.57 -9.28 -0.40
C ILE A 91 -6.23 -10.68 -0.88
N ARG A 92 -7.20 -11.33 -1.53
CA ARG A 92 -7.02 -12.70 -2.03
C ARG A 92 -6.24 -12.73 -3.33
N SER A 93 -5.69 -13.90 -3.65
CA SER A 93 -4.77 -14.10 -4.77
C SER A 93 -5.30 -13.57 -6.10
N HIS A 94 -4.39 -13.07 -6.93
CA HIS A 94 -4.61 -12.60 -8.30
C HIS A 94 -5.55 -11.38 -8.47
N SER A 95 -5.94 -10.73 -7.37
CA SER A 95 -6.77 -9.52 -7.43
C SER A 95 -5.98 -8.27 -7.86
N TRP A 96 -6.68 -7.34 -8.52
CA TRP A 96 -6.16 -6.03 -8.94
C TRP A 96 -6.85 -4.91 -8.16
N LEU A 97 -6.06 -4.07 -7.49
CA LEU A 97 -6.53 -2.88 -6.78
C LEU A 97 -5.92 -1.62 -7.39
N GLU A 98 -6.76 -0.69 -7.82
CA GLU A 98 -6.32 0.62 -8.32
C GLU A 98 -7.24 1.72 -7.80
N CYS A 99 -6.65 2.80 -7.27
CA CYS A 99 -7.38 3.94 -6.74
C CYS A 99 -8.40 3.57 -5.65
N CYS A 100 -8.04 2.64 -4.76
CA CYS A 100 -8.92 2.08 -3.74
C CYS A 100 -8.55 2.50 -2.32
N ILE A 101 -9.57 2.64 -1.46
CA ILE A 101 -9.44 2.68 -0.01
C ILE A 101 -10.08 1.41 0.54
N ILE A 102 -9.26 0.46 0.97
CA ILE A 102 -9.75 -0.77 1.58
C ILE A 102 -9.89 -0.56 3.08
N GLY A 103 -11.12 -0.63 3.58
CA GLY A 103 -11.47 -0.45 4.98
C GLY A 103 -10.83 -1.49 5.92
N TRP A 104 -10.90 -1.20 7.23
CA TRP A 104 -10.42 -2.10 8.26
C TRP A 104 -11.10 -3.47 8.19
N LYS A 105 -10.31 -4.55 8.31
CA LYS A 105 -10.81 -5.92 8.37
C LYS A 105 -11.68 -6.34 7.17
N CYS A 106 -11.60 -5.61 6.05
CA CYS A 106 -12.29 -6.00 4.81
C CYS A 106 -11.59 -7.19 4.15
N THR A 107 -12.33 -7.99 3.39
CA THR A 107 -11.78 -9.01 2.50
C THR A 107 -12.16 -8.70 1.06
N VAL A 108 -11.18 -8.58 0.17
CA VAL A 108 -11.41 -8.56 -1.28
C VAL A 108 -11.21 -9.99 -1.79
N GLY A 109 -12.24 -10.54 -2.45
CA GLY A 109 -12.23 -11.91 -2.97
C GLY A 109 -11.19 -12.15 -4.07
N LYS A 110 -11.04 -13.41 -4.47
CA LYS A 110 -10.15 -13.84 -5.55
C LYS A 110 -10.76 -13.52 -6.93
N TRP A 111 -9.90 -13.33 -7.92
CA TRP A 111 -10.26 -13.25 -9.34
C TRP A 111 -9.85 -14.53 -10.07
#